data_AF-A0A0R3SWF2-F1
#
_entry.id   AF-A0A0R3SWF2-F1
#
_cell.length_a   1.000
_cell.length_b   1.000
_cell.length_c   1.000
_cell.angle_alpha   90.00
_cell.angle_beta   90.00
_cell.angle_gamma   90.00
#
_symmetry.space_group_name_H-M   'P 1'
#
loop_
_entity.id
_entity.type
_entity.pdbx_description
1 polymer ?
#
loop_
_entity_poly.entity_id
_entity_poly.type
_entity_poly.pdbx_seq_one_letter_code
_entity_poly.pdbx_strand_id
1 'polypeptide(L)'
;LHPLVLTTGGAGFIGSHTIVELLEAGYDTVILDNFCNSRRGKCGCIANLEKIFKFDSVIHFAALKAVGESVQIPLEYYQNNITGFINLLQVMSTNNVKKLVYSSSCTVYGDPSKLPLTEDTPTGNCANPYGRTKYIGEMILEDLAKSDPEWSIINLRYFNPVGAHKSGLIGEDAGPAPKNIFPCLTKTAYGLMKEVVVFGNDYKTPDGTGIRDYIHVVDLSKGHVSAMKHLNTFKGCKSYNLGTGQGYSVLELIKAMEKASGKHIQFHYDARRGGDIAMAYADTSLAEKELGWKSEKTLPEMCEDAWRWQCNFPEGFPNVD
;
A
#
# COMPACT_ATOMS: atom_id res chain seq x y z
N LEU A 1 27.25 2.49 12.71
CA LEU A 1 25.85 2.82 13.03
C LEU A 1 25.04 2.52 11.79
N HIS A 2 23.96 1.75 11.93
CA HIS A 2 23.06 1.48 10.80
C HIS A 2 22.28 2.76 10.46
N PRO A 3 21.92 3.00 9.19
CA PRO A 3 21.09 4.14 8.83
C PRO A 3 19.73 4.03 9.51
N LEU A 4 19.27 5.12 10.13
CA LEU A 4 18.01 5.19 10.85
C LEU A 4 16.90 5.71 9.95
N VAL A 5 15.85 4.90 9.76
CA VAL A 5 14.71 5.21 8.89
C VAL A 5 13.49 5.56 9.74
N LEU A 6 12.91 6.73 9.52
CA LEU A 6 11.59 7.05 10.08
C LEU A 6 10.50 6.42 9.21
N THR A 7 9.73 5.49 9.76
CA THR A 7 8.58 4.89 9.08
C THR A 7 7.28 5.43 9.67
N THR A 8 6.65 6.38 8.98
CA THR A 8 5.32 6.87 9.39
C THR A 8 4.25 5.88 8.91
N GLY A 9 3.22 5.60 9.72
CA GLY A 9 2.25 4.55 9.43
C GLY A 9 2.87 3.14 9.53
N GLY A 10 3.99 3.01 10.24
CA GLY A 10 4.78 1.79 10.31
C GLY A 10 4.08 0.64 11.02
N ALA A 11 3.06 0.90 11.86
CA ALA A 11 2.27 -0.17 12.49
C ALA A 11 1.16 -0.69 11.57
N GLY A 12 0.91 -0.05 10.43
CA GLY A 12 -0.06 -0.49 9.43
C GLY A 12 0.35 -1.76 8.70
N PHE A 13 -0.53 -2.23 7.81
CA PHE A 13 -0.34 -3.47 7.04
C PHE A 13 1.00 -3.50 6.28
N ILE A 14 1.23 -2.57 5.36
CA ILE A 14 2.47 -2.55 4.54
C ILE A 14 3.67 -2.12 5.39
N GLY A 15 3.48 -1.19 6.32
CA GLY A 15 4.53 -0.66 7.18
C GLY A 15 5.18 -1.75 8.04
N SER A 16 4.36 -2.60 8.68
CA SER A 16 4.84 -3.65 9.56
C SER A 16 5.68 -4.71 8.83
N HIS A 17 5.27 -5.09 7.62
CA HIS A 17 6.06 -5.98 6.77
C HIS A 17 7.37 -5.30 6.32
N THR A 18 7.31 -4.02 5.97
CA THR A 18 8.49 -3.27 5.52
C THR A 18 9.52 -3.09 6.62
N ILE A 19 9.08 -2.95 7.87
CA ILE A 19 9.98 -2.89 9.03
C ILE A 19 10.78 -4.19 9.17
N VAL A 20 10.15 -5.36 8.99
CA VAL A 20 10.87 -6.64 9.03
C VAL A 20 11.96 -6.67 7.97
N GLU A 21 11.61 -6.34 6.71
CA GLU A 21 12.58 -6.35 5.61
C GLU A 21 13.69 -5.29 5.78
N LEU A 22 13.38 -4.13 6.38
CA LEU A 22 14.38 -3.11 6.71
C LEU A 22 15.39 -3.60 7.75
N LEU A 23 14.90 -4.21 8.83
CA LEU A 23 15.74 -4.77 9.89
C LEU A 23 16.64 -5.89 9.34
N GLU A 24 16.10 -6.78 8.52
CA GLU A 24 16.87 -7.84 7.84
C GLU A 24 17.92 -7.26 6.87
N ALA A 25 17.64 -6.11 6.27
CA ALA A 25 18.57 -5.39 5.38
C ALA A 25 19.60 -4.51 6.12
N GLY A 26 19.60 -4.51 7.46
CA GLY A 26 20.59 -3.78 8.26
C GLY A 26 20.28 -2.28 8.44
N TYR A 27 19.01 -1.89 8.35
CA TYR A 27 18.54 -0.56 8.76
C TYR A 27 18.00 -0.59 10.17
N ASP A 28 18.16 0.51 10.90
CA ASP A 28 17.40 0.75 12.13
C ASP A 28 16.12 1.53 11.77
N THR A 29 15.06 1.40 12.56
CA THR A 29 13.79 2.09 12.28
C THR A 29 13.18 2.76 13.52
N VAL A 30 12.52 3.91 13.29
CA VAL A 30 11.63 4.55 14.25
C VAL A 30 10.22 4.56 13.67
N ILE A 31 9.25 4.08 14.44
CA ILE A 31 7.85 4.02 14.02
C ILE A 31 7.10 5.25 14.54
N LEU A 32 6.47 5.98 13.62
CA LEU A 32 5.48 7.00 13.94
C LEU A 32 4.10 6.54 13.49
N ASP A 33 3.16 6.37 14.41
CA ASP A 33 1.80 5.92 14.09
C ASP A 33 0.79 6.52 15.07
N ASN A 34 -0.42 6.83 14.58
CA ASN A 34 -1.52 7.31 15.42
C ASN A 34 -2.51 6.19 15.78
N PHE A 35 -2.32 4.98 15.25
CA PHE A 35 -3.12 3.78 15.48
C PHE A 35 -4.59 3.89 15.06
N CYS A 36 -4.94 4.81 14.15
CA CYS A 36 -6.32 4.93 13.68
C CYS A 36 -6.79 3.71 12.88
N ASN A 37 -5.86 2.97 12.27
CA ASN A 37 -6.12 1.76 11.48
C ASN A 37 -5.04 0.68 11.67
N SER A 38 -4.47 0.62 12.88
CA SER A 38 -3.46 -0.36 13.31
C SER A 38 -3.56 -0.60 14.83
N ARG A 39 -2.85 -1.60 15.35
CA ARG A 39 -2.83 -1.90 16.80
C ARG A 39 -1.46 -1.60 17.39
N ARG A 40 -1.43 -1.19 18.66
CA ARG A 40 -0.18 -1.04 19.42
C ARG A 40 0.44 -2.42 19.67
N GLY A 41 1.69 -2.60 19.25
CA GLY A 41 2.51 -3.74 19.64
C GLY A 41 3.37 -3.42 20.86
N LYS A 42 4.17 -4.40 21.31
CA LYS A 42 5.15 -4.22 22.40
C LYS A 42 6.36 -3.34 22.04
N CYS A 43 6.56 -3.01 20.77
CA CYS A 43 7.71 -2.20 20.31
C CYS A 43 7.42 -0.69 20.32
N GLY A 44 8.46 0.08 20.67
CA GLY A 44 8.43 1.54 20.90
C GLY A 44 7.98 2.35 19.69
N CYS A 45 6.67 2.54 19.56
CA CYS A 45 6.07 3.46 18.62
C CYS A 45 5.92 4.83 19.29
N ILE A 46 6.22 5.89 18.54
CA ILE A 46 6.03 7.26 18.99
C ILE A 46 4.80 7.82 18.28
N ALA A 47 4.02 8.66 18.96
CA ALA A 47 2.81 9.28 18.38
C ALA A 47 3.02 10.76 17.99
N ASN A 48 4.17 11.36 18.33
CA ASN A 48 4.47 12.76 18.08
C ASN A 48 5.81 12.95 17.36
N LEU A 49 5.76 13.59 16.18
CA LEU A 49 6.91 13.95 15.33
C LEU A 49 7.96 14.78 16.07
N GLU A 50 7.55 15.67 16.97
CA GLU A 50 8.45 16.58 17.70
C GLU A 50 9.39 15.85 18.67
N LYS A 51 9.10 14.59 19.00
CA LYS A 51 9.95 13.78 19.89
C LYS A 51 11.07 13.05 19.13
N ILE A 52 11.13 13.16 17.81
CA ILE A 52 12.06 12.44 16.95
C ILE A 52 13.15 13.41 16.48
N PHE A 53 14.34 13.33 17.07
CA PHE A 53 15.39 14.33 16.84
C PHE A 53 16.46 13.92 15.82
N LYS A 54 16.55 12.65 15.42
CA LYS A 54 17.55 12.18 14.44
C LYS A 54 17.03 10.99 13.62
N PHE A 55 17.08 11.10 12.29
CA PHE A 55 16.88 10.02 11.32
C PHE A 55 17.54 10.44 10.00
N ASP A 56 17.95 9.47 9.19
CA ASP A 56 18.71 9.72 7.95
C ASP A 56 17.80 9.79 6.72
N SER A 57 16.61 9.21 6.81
CA SER A 57 15.67 9.05 5.71
C SER A 57 14.27 8.71 6.22
N VAL A 58 13.28 8.82 5.35
CA VAL A 58 11.86 8.60 5.68
C VAL A 58 11.21 7.66 4.68
N ILE A 59 10.36 6.76 5.19
CA ILE A 59 9.33 6.08 4.41
C ILE A 59 7.96 6.52 4.91
N HIS A 60 7.15 7.10 4.03
CA HIS A 60 5.85 7.65 4.39
C HIS A 60 4.70 6.73 3.96
N PHE A 61 4.16 5.94 4.90
CA PHE A 61 2.94 5.14 4.70
C PHE A 61 1.67 5.80 5.24
N ALA A 62 1.79 6.70 6.22
CA ALA A 62 0.65 7.25 6.96
C ALA A 62 -0.34 7.97 6.03
N ALA A 63 -1.50 7.36 5.80
CA ALA A 63 -2.58 7.92 5.00
C ALA A 63 -3.90 7.18 5.28
N LEU A 64 -5.03 7.86 5.17
CA LEU A 64 -6.31 7.21 4.94
C LEU A 64 -6.33 6.65 3.52
N LYS A 65 -6.78 5.40 3.35
CA LYS A 65 -6.53 4.61 2.11
C LYS A 65 -7.77 4.10 1.38
N ALA A 66 -8.98 4.26 1.92
CA ALA A 66 -10.16 3.63 1.35
C ALA A 66 -10.86 4.52 0.31
N VAL A 67 -10.84 4.06 -0.96
CA VAL A 67 -11.43 4.78 -2.10
C VAL A 67 -12.89 5.18 -1.85
N GLY A 68 -13.76 4.23 -1.52
CA GLY A 68 -15.19 4.49 -1.36
C GLY A 68 -15.50 5.46 -0.20
N GLU A 69 -14.77 5.35 0.91
CA GLU A 69 -14.94 6.25 2.05
C GLU A 69 -14.45 7.66 1.73
N SER A 70 -13.37 7.80 0.94
CA SER A 70 -12.85 9.11 0.55
C SER A 70 -13.86 9.97 -0.20
N VAL A 71 -14.80 9.34 -0.91
CA VAL A 71 -15.91 10.03 -1.59
C VAL A 71 -16.93 10.57 -0.58
N GLN A 72 -17.12 9.89 0.56
CA GLN A 72 -18.06 10.27 1.62
C GLN A 72 -17.49 11.34 2.55
N ILE A 73 -16.20 11.25 2.91
CA ILE A 73 -15.52 12.16 3.85
C ILE A 73 -14.26 12.81 3.23
N PRO A 74 -14.38 13.54 2.10
CA PRO A 74 -13.24 14.04 1.35
C PRO A 74 -12.33 14.97 2.16
N LEU A 75 -12.89 15.83 3.01
CA LEU A 75 -12.11 16.78 3.80
C LEU A 75 -11.17 16.08 4.80
N GLU A 76 -11.60 14.99 5.42
CA GLU A 76 -10.75 14.19 6.32
C GLU A 76 -9.58 13.56 5.56
N TYR A 77 -9.82 13.09 4.32
CA TYR A 77 -8.77 12.54 3.46
C TYR A 77 -7.75 13.62 3.07
N TYR A 78 -8.19 14.81 2.65
CA TYR A 78 -7.28 15.91 2.34
C TYR A 78 -6.50 16.37 3.57
N GLN A 79 -7.16 16.54 4.72
CA GLN A 79 -6.51 16.95 5.95
C GLN A 79 -5.46 15.93 6.40
N ASN A 80 -5.80 14.64 6.44
CA ASN A 80 -4.86 13.62 6.88
C ASN A 80 -3.72 13.42 5.87
N ASN A 81 -4.04 13.25 4.59
CA ASN A 81 -3.06 12.83 3.58
C ASN A 81 -2.22 13.98 3.04
N ILE A 82 -2.71 15.24 3.09
CA ILE A 82 -1.96 16.41 2.59
C ILE A 82 -1.38 17.21 3.74
N THR A 83 -2.18 17.65 4.71
CA THR A 83 -1.67 18.50 5.80
C THR A 83 -0.66 17.73 6.66
N GLY A 84 -0.96 16.48 7.04
CA GLY A 84 -0.03 15.63 7.77
C GLY A 84 1.28 15.39 7.01
N PHE A 85 1.19 15.24 5.69
CA PHE A 85 2.35 15.05 4.82
C PHE A 85 3.20 16.32 4.68
N ILE A 86 2.59 17.50 4.52
CA ILE A 86 3.30 18.78 4.49
C ILE A 86 4.06 19.01 5.81
N ASN A 87 3.43 18.73 6.95
CA ASN A 87 4.08 18.85 8.26
C ASN A 87 5.34 17.95 8.35
N LEU A 88 5.27 16.72 7.84
CA LEU A 88 6.42 15.82 7.77
C LEU A 88 7.53 16.40 6.89
N LEU A 89 7.21 16.91 5.69
CA LEU A 89 8.19 17.52 4.79
C LEU A 89 8.86 18.76 5.39
N GLN A 90 8.12 19.58 6.14
CA GLN A 90 8.68 20.73 6.86
C GLN A 90 9.66 20.31 7.95
N VAL A 91 9.34 19.28 8.73
CA VAL A 91 10.25 18.70 9.73
C VAL A 91 11.50 18.14 9.07
N MET A 92 11.33 17.37 7.99
CA MET A 92 12.45 16.83 7.21
C MET A 92 13.38 17.94 6.69
N SER A 93 12.82 18.97 6.06
CA SER A 93 13.56 20.12 5.54
C SER A 93 14.33 20.86 6.65
N THR A 94 13.66 21.15 7.77
CA THR A 94 14.25 21.84 8.93
C THR A 94 15.43 21.06 9.54
N ASN A 95 15.38 19.74 9.49
CA ASN A 95 16.42 18.85 10.00
C ASN A 95 17.41 18.38 8.92
N ASN A 96 17.36 18.96 7.72
CA ASN A 96 18.20 18.61 6.57
C ASN A 96 18.15 17.11 6.19
N VAL A 97 17.00 16.46 6.40
CA VAL A 97 16.73 15.09 5.97
C VAL A 97 16.07 15.13 4.60
N LYS A 98 16.79 14.71 3.56
CA LYS A 98 16.39 14.92 2.15
C LYS A 98 16.18 13.64 1.36
N LYS A 99 15.97 12.51 2.06
CA LYS A 99 15.76 11.17 1.47
C LYS A 99 14.38 10.65 1.84
N LEU A 100 13.53 10.42 0.85
CA LEU A 100 12.14 10.03 1.05
C LEU A 100 11.70 8.92 0.09
N VAL A 101 11.09 7.88 0.63
CA VAL A 101 10.21 6.98 -0.13
C VAL A 101 8.76 7.32 0.21
N TYR A 102 7.99 7.70 -0.79
CA TYR A 102 6.58 8.07 -0.66
C TYR A 102 5.67 6.95 -1.16
N SER A 103 4.67 6.61 -0.33
CA SER A 103 3.62 5.66 -0.70
C SER A 103 2.59 6.32 -1.60
N SER A 104 2.81 6.24 -2.90
CA SER A 104 1.84 6.61 -3.91
C SER A 104 0.91 5.43 -4.25
N SER A 105 0.13 5.52 -5.32
CA SER A 105 -0.84 4.50 -5.71
C SER A 105 -1.15 4.54 -7.20
N CYS A 106 -1.47 3.39 -7.79
CA CYS A 106 -1.95 3.29 -9.16
C CYS A 106 -3.22 4.13 -9.43
N THR A 107 -3.94 4.59 -8.39
CA THR A 107 -5.09 5.49 -8.55
C THR A 107 -4.72 6.86 -9.14
N VAL A 108 -3.45 7.27 -9.12
CA VAL A 108 -3.00 8.53 -9.74
C VAL A 108 -3.16 8.53 -11.26
N TYR A 109 -3.22 7.35 -11.87
CA TYR A 109 -3.46 7.17 -13.30
C TYR A 109 -4.92 7.39 -13.71
N GLY A 110 -5.87 7.36 -12.76
CA GLY A 110 -7.29 7.50 -13.09
C GLY A 110 -7.85 6.31 -13.86
N ASP A 111 -8.67 6.60 -14.88
CA ASP A 111 -9.19 5.59 -15.83
C ASP A 111 -8.27 5.55 -17.07
N PRO A 112 -7.41 4.53 -17.21
CA PRO A 112 -6.38 4.54 -18.23
C PRO A 112 -6.89 4.13 -19.60
N SER A 113 -6.38 4.78 -20.64
CA SER A 113 -6.71 4.44 -22.04
C SER A 113 -5.91 3.25 -22.59
N LYS A 114 -4.80 2.88 -21.93
CA LYS A 114 -3.90 1.80 -22.33
C LYS A 114 -3.42 1.02 -21.12
N LEU A 115 -3.26 -0.28 -21.30
CA LEU A 115 -2.66 -1.20 -20.32
C LEU A 115 -1.56 -2.03 -21.01
N PRO A 116 -0.53 -2.52 -20.29
CA PRO A 116 -0.24 -2.22 -18.87
C PRO A 116 0.12 -0.75 -18.63
N LEU A 117 0.01 -0.31 -17.37
CA LEU A 117 0.36 1.05 -16.93
C LEU A 117 1.88 1.19 -16.78
N THR A 118 2.49 2.11 -17.52
CA THR A 118 3.89 2.50 -17.36
C THR A 118 4.00 3.77 -16.52
N GLU A 119 5.20 4.12 -16.07
CA GLU A 119 5.48 5.38 -15.37
C GLU A 119 5.22 6.62 -16.25
N ASP A 120 5.34 6.48 -17.57
CA ASP A 120 5.03 7.52 -18.56
C ASP A 120 3.52 7.68 -18.84
N THR A 121 2.69 6.78 -18.31
CA THR A 121 1.24 6.91 -18.49
C THR A 121 0.74 8.19 -17.80
N PRO A 122 -0.07 9.03 -18.48
CA PRO A 122 -0.54 10.29 -17.89
C PRO A 122 -1.25 10.11 -16.55
N THR A 123 -0.97 11.01 -15.61
CA THR A 123 -1.55 11.03 -14.27
C THR A 123 -2.46 12.24 -14.06
N GLY A 124 -3.23 12.24 -12.97
CA GLY A 124 -3.99 13.40 -12.50
C GLY A 124 -5.49 13.32 -12.73
N ASN A 125 -5.97 12.45 -13.63
CA ASN A 125 -7.40 12.21 -13.84
C ASN A 125 -8.03 11.27 -12.78
N CYS A 126 -7.77 11.56 -11.50
CA CYS A 126 -8.13 10.67 -10.39
C CYS A 126 -9.64 10.54 -10.21
N ALA A 127 -10.17 9.31 -10.14
CA ALA A 127 -11.60 9.02 -10.02
C ALA A 127 -12.20 9.26 -8.62
N ASN A 128 -11.37 9.51 -7.60
CA ASN A 128 -11.82 9.67 -6.21
C ASN A 128 -10.87 10.59 -5.40
N PRO A 129 -11.32 11.13 -4.25
CA PRO A 129 -10.51 11.99 -3.41
C PRO A 129 -9.22 11.33 -2.89
N TYR A 130 -9.24 10.05 -2.49
CA TYR A 130 -8.01 9.35 -2.07
C TYR A 130 -6.92 9.40 -3.16
N GLY A 131 -7.24 8.98 -4.39
CA GLY A 131 -6.29 9.02 -5.50
C GLY A 131 -5.82 10.43 -5.81
N ARG A 132 -6.71 11.42 -5.67
CA ARG A 132 -6.36 12.83 -5.84
C ARG A 132 -5.38 13.33 -4.79
N THR A 133 -5.51 12.90 -3.53
CA THR A 133 -4.53 13.22 -2.49
C THR A 133 -3.15 12.62 -2.80
N LYS A 134 -3.10 11.40 -3.34
CA LYS A 134 -1.83 10.78 -3.75
C LYS A 134 -1.16 11.54 -4.89
N TYR A 135 -1.93 11.94 -5.90
CA TYR A 135 -1.44 12.75 -7.01
C TYR A 135 -0.94 14.13 -6.56
N ILE A 136 -1.68 14.84 -5.70
CA ILE A 136 -1.22 16.12 -5.13
C ILE A 136 0.08 15.92 -4.34
N GLY A 137 0.21 14.81 -3.59
CA GLY A 137 1.45 14.45 -2.92
C GLY A 137 2.64 14.30 -3.87
N GLU A 138 2.45 13.64 -5.01
CA GLU A 138 3.50 13.55 -6.05
C GLU A 138 3.89 14.93 -6.59
N MET A 139 2.91 15.81 -6.87
CA MET A 139 3.17 17.18 -7.34
C MET A 139 3.99 17.99 -6.32
N ILE A 140 3.62 17.94 -5.04
CA ILE A 140 4.37 18.61 -3.96
C ILE A 140 5.83 18.14 -3.94
N LEU A 141 6.05 16.83 -4.11
CA LEU A 141 7.38 16.24 -4.10
C LEU A 141 8.22 16.59 -5.33
N GLU A 142 7.60 16.65 -6.50
CA GLU A 142 8.27 17.14 -7.72
C GLU A 142 8.71 18.59 -7.57
N ASP A 143 7.85 19.46 -7.04
CA ASP A 143 8.19 20.87 -6.83
C ASP A 143 9.27 21.03 -5.74
N LEU A 144 9.20 20.23 -4.67
CA LEU A 144 10.23 20.21 -3.63
C LEU A 144 11.59 19.82 -4.20
N ALA A 145 11.66 18.75 -4.99
CA ALA A 145 12.89 18.29 -5.65
C ALA A 145 13.44 19.31 -6.67
N LYS A 146 12.57 20.05 -7.36
CA LYS A 146 12.98 21.15 -8.26
C LYS A 146 13.52 22.35 -7.49
N SER A 147 12.92 22.66 -6.33
CA SER A 147 13.32 23.81 -5.51
C SER A 147 14.67 23.60 -4.82
N ASP A 148 15.00 22.36 -4.47
CA ASP A 148 16.22 21.98 -3.78
C ASP A 148 16.75 20.66 -4.36
N PRO A 149 17.79 20.71 -5.22
CA PRO A 149 18.28 19.54 -5.93
C PRO A 149 18.98 18.51 -5.02
N GLU A 150 19.14 18.80 -3.72
CA GLU A 150 19.68 17.83 -2.77
C GLU A 150 18.68 16.77 -2.35
N TRP A 151 17.38 16.94 -2.65
CA TRP A 151 16.38 15.93 -2.41
C TRP A 151 16.59 14.69 -3.28
N SER A 152 16.40 13.53 -2.67
CA SER A 152 16.26 12.24 -3.34
C SER A 152 14.92 11.67 -2.90
N ILE A 153 13.99 11.59 -3.85
CA ILE A 153 12.60 11.22 -3.59
C ILE A 153 12.18 10.13 -4.56
N ILE A 154 11.67 9.03 -4.02
CA ILE A 154 11.06 7.96 -4.80
C ILE A 154 9.57 7.89 -4.48
N ASN A 155 8.72 8.05 -5.49
CA ASN A 155 7.30 7.75 -5.43
C ASN A 155 7.08 6.29 -5.83
N LEU A 156 6.65 5.45 -4.91
CA LEU A 156 6.28 4.09 -5.25
C LEU A 156 4.77 4.02 -5.48
N ARG A 157 4.36 3.79 -6.73
CA ARG A 157 2.95 3.66 -7.12
C ARG A 157 2.54 2.20 -6.94
N TYR A 158 1.99 1.89 -5.76
CA TYR A 158 1.51 0.54 -5.47
C TYR A 158 0.23 0.23 -6.24
N PHE A 159 0.09 -1.03 -6.63
CA PHE A 159 -1.18 -1.58 -7.11
C PHE A 159 -1.98 -2.12 -5.92
N ASN A 160 -2.26 -3.41 -5.84
CA ASN A 160 -3.14 -3.97 -4.81
C ASN A 160 -2.36 -4.93 -3.90
N PRO A 161 -1.71 -4.43 -2.83
CA PRO A 161 -0.98 -5.29 -1.89
C PRO A 161 -1.93 -6.21 -1.13
N VAL A 162 -1.56 -7.49 -1.05
CA VAL A 162 -2.30 -8.58 -0.40
C VAL A 162 -1.33 -9.60 0.21
N GLY A 163 -1.85 -10.63 0.88
CA GLY A 163 -1.02 -11.64 1.54
C GLY A 163 -0.69 -11.29 2.99
N ALA A 164 0.29 -11.98 3.54
CA ALA A 164 0.78 -11.79 4.90
C ALA A 164 2.22 -12.30 5.01
N HIS A 165 2.88 -12.09 6.15
CA HIS A 165 4.19 -12.68 6.36
C HIS A 165 4.06 -14.20 6.52
N LYS A 166 4.96 -14.98 5.90
CA LYS A 166 4.91 -16.46 5.88
C LYS A 166 4.80 -17.11 7.27
N SER A 167 5.27 -16.44 8.32
CA SER A 167 5.12 -16.91 9.71
C SER A 167 3.66 -17.03 10.16
N GLY A 168 2.73 -16.31 9.53
CA GLY A 168 1.38 -16.11 10.02
C GLY A 168 1.30 -15.29 11.31
N LEU A 169 2.34 -14.52 11.66
CA LEU A 169 2.40 -13.64 12.85
C LEU A 169 2.25 -12.15 12.53
N ILE A 170 2.26 -11.78 11.24
CA ILE A 170 2.03 -10.42 10.75
C ILE A 170 1.16 -10.53 9.51
N GLY A 171 0.07 -9.76 9.43
CA GLY A 171 -0.84 -9.73 8.30
C GLY A 171 -1.75 -8.51 8.33
N GLU A 172 -2.78 -8.48 7.48
CA GLU A 172 -3.73 -7.36 7.44
C GLU A 172 -4.83 -7.55 8.50
N ASP A 173 -4.77 -6.78 9.59
CA ASP A 173 -5.88 -6.62 10.53
C ASP A 173 -6.80 -5.49 10.05
N ALA A 174 -7.84 -5.86 9.31
CA ALA A 174 -8.81 -4.92 8.74
C ALA A 174 -10.02 -4.66 9.64
N GLY A 175 -10.02 -5.13 10.90
CA GLY A 175 -11.15 -5.00 11.81
C GLY A 175 -12.40 -5.79 11.37
N PRO A 176 -13.58 -5.53 11.95
CA PRO A 176 -14.79 -6.30 11.68
C PRO A 176 -15.45 -6.00 10.32
N ALA A 177 -15.23 -4.81 9.76
CA ALA A 177 -15.83 -4.36 8.51
C ALA A 177 -14.75 -3.93 7.50
N PRO A 178 -14.01 -4.89 6.91
CA PRO A 178 -12.95 -4.60 5.95
C PRO A 178 -13.48 -3.87 4.70
N LYS A 179 -12.71 -2.90 4.20
CA LYS A 179 -13.03 -2.14 2.97
C LYS A 179 -12.37 -2.69 1.71
N ASN A 180 -11.27 -3.43 1.89
CA ASN A 180 -10.53 -4.10 0.84
C ASN A 180 -11.05 -5.53 0.66
N ILE A 181 -11.04 -6.02 -0.58
CA ILE A 181 -11.64 -7.33 -0.89
C ILE A 181 -10.91 -8.51 -0.25
N PHE A 182 -9.58 -8.46 -0.14
CA PHE A 182 -8.79 -9.60 0.30
C PHE A 182 -9.08 -10.00 1.77
N PRO A 183 -9.18 -9.06 2.73
CA PRO A 183 -9.66 -9.39 4.07
C PRO A 183 -11.14 -9.83 4.12
N CYS A 184 -12.01 -9.36 3.21
CA CYS A 184 -13.37 -9.90 3.12
C CYS A 184 -13.34 -11.39 2.77
N LEU A 185 -12.49 -11.79 1.81
CA LEU A 185 -12.35 -13.18 1.38
C LEU A 185 -11.86 -14.07 2.53
N THR A 186 -10.80 -13.66 3.24
CA THR A 186 -10.26 -14.47 4.36
C THR A 186 -11.27 -14.59 5.50
N LYS A 187 -11.98 -13.50 5.85
CA LYS A 187 -13.00 -13.52 6.90
C LYS A 187 -14.23 -14.34 6.51
N THR A 188 -14.68 -14.29 5.25
CA THR A 188 -15.77 -15.16 4.78
C THR A 188 -15.34 -16.63 4.77
N ALA A 189 -14.13 -16.95 4.29
CA ALA A 189 -13.60 -18.31 4.33
C ALA A 189 -13.48 -18.85 5.76
N TYR A 190 -13.11 -18.00 6.73
CA TYR A 190 -13.06 -18.37 8.14
C TYR A 190 -14.44 -18.52 8.78
N GLY A 191 -15.46 -17.83 8.25
CA GLY A 191 -16.83 -17.83 8.77
C GLY A 191 -17.19 -16.63 9.66
N LEU A 192 -16.38 -15.56 9.66
CA LEU A 192 -16.67 -14.30 10.36
C LEU A 192 -17.58 -13.37 9.55
N MET A 193 -17.64 -13.57 8.24
CA MET A 193 -18.54 -12.86 7.34
C MET A 193 -19.39 -13.88 6.58
N LYS A 194 -20.67 -13.58 6.41
CA LYS A 194 -21.61 -14.48 5.72
C LYS A 194 -21.29 -14.63 4.24
N GLU A 195 -20.93 -13.53 3.59
CA GLU A 195 -20.71 -13.46 2.15
C GLU A 195 -19.84 -12.26 1.77
N VAL A 196 -19.28 -12.32 0.58
CA VAL A 196 -18.49 -11.25 -0.04
C VAL A 196 -19.38 -10.46 -0.99
N VAL A 197 -19.26 -9.13 -0.97
CA VAL A 197 -19.94 -8.25 -1.94
C VAL A 197 -19.04 -8.01 -3.13
N VAL A 198 -19.49 -8.38 -4.33
CA VAL A 198 -18.80 -8.13 -5.61
C VAL A 198 -19.43 -6.92 -6.28
N PHE A 199 -18.73 -5.78 -6.23
CA PHE A 199 -19.22 -4.53 -6.79
C PHE A 199 -19.07 -4.49 -8.30
N GLY A 200 -20.18 -4.64 -9.02
CA GLY A 200 -20.25 -4.63 -10.48
C GLY A 200 -19.96 -5.98 -11.14
N ASN A 201 -20.79 -6.32 -12.12
CA ASN A 201 -20.70 -7.51 -12.96
C ASN A 201 -20.88 -7.19 -14.46
N ASP A 202 -20.75 -5.91 -14.81
CA ASP A 202 -21.02 -5.34 -16.12
C ASP A 202 -19.84 -4.50 -16.64
N TYR A 203 -18.67 -4.59 -16.01
CA TYR A 203 -17.45 -3.97 -16.54
C TYR A 203 -17.07 -4.62 -17.87
N LYS A 204 -16.35 -3.89 -18.73
CA LYS A 204 -15.82 -4.42 -19.99
C LYS A 204 -14.58 -5.29 -19.74
N THR A 205 -14.75 -6.35 -18.96
CA THR A 205 -13.74 -7.35 -18.61
C THR A 205 -14.27 -8.74 -18.95
N PRO A 206 -13.41 -9.78 -19.08
CA PRO A 206 -13.83 -11.12 -19.52
C PRO A 206 -14.97 -11.74 -18.69
N ASP A 207 -15.05 -11.46 -17.38
CA ASP A 207 -16.10 -11.99 -16.50
C ASP A 207 -17.04 -10.92 -15.91
N GLY A 208 -16.93 -9.68 -16.40
CA GLY A 208 -17.74 -8.55 -15.96
C GLY A 208 -17.30 -7.90 -14.64
N THR A 209 -16.36 -8.49 -13.90
CA THR A 209 -15.87 -7.95 -12.63
C THR A 209 -14.57 -7.16 -12.80
N GLY A 210 -14.24 -6.30 -11.82
CA GLY A 210 -13.03 -5.48 -11.89
C GLY A 210 -11.74 -6.30 -11.89
N ILE A 211 -10.76 -5.91 -12.71
CA ILE A 211 -9.43 -6.54 -12.78
C ILE A 211 -8.40 -5.64 -12.10
N ARG A 212 -7.56 -6.23 -11.25
CA ARG A 212 -6.50 -5.55 -10.51
C ARG A 212 -5.21 -6.36 -10.53
N ASP A 213 -4.09 -5.67 -10.41
CA ASP A 213 -2.78 -6.28 -10.18
C ASP A 213 -2.54 -6.46 -8.68
N TYR A 214 -2.63 -7.71 -8.23
CA TYR A 214 -2.42 -8.08 -6.84
C TYR A 214 -0.96 -8.43 -6.62
N ILE A 215 -0.32 -7.73 -5.69
CA ILE A 215 1.09 -7.90 -5.33
C ILE A 215 1.22 -8.41 -3.90
N HIS A 216 2.13 -9.36 -3.67
CA HIS A 216 2.36 -9.85 -2.33
C HIS A 216 3.01 -8.77 -1.45
N VAL A 217 2.50 -8.55 -0.25
CA VAL A 217 2.95 -7.48 0.66
C VAL A 217 4.44 -7.57 0.99
N VAL A 218 4.97 -8.79 1.15
CA VAL A 218 6.43 -9.01 1.35
C VAL A 218 7.25 -8.57 0.13
N ASP A 219 6.81 -8.87 -1.09
CA ASP A 219 7.51 -8.41 -2.30
C ASP A 219 7.48 -6.90 -2.40
N LEU A 220 6.32 -6.30 -2.10
CA LEU A 220 6.18 -4.86 -2.01
C LEU A 220 7.13 -4.26 -0.97
N SER A 221 7.25 -4.87 0.21
CA SER A 221 8.17 -4.46 1.28
C SER A 221 9.64 -4.55 0.86
N LYS A 222 10.04 -5.60 0.14
CA LYS A 222 11.37 -5.69 -0.47
C LYS A 222 11.60 -4.57 -1.51
N GLY A 223 10.55 -4.16 -2.22
CA GLY A 223 10.59 -3.02 -3.14
C GLY A 223 10.95 -1.71 -2.44
N HIS A 224 10.51 -1.53 -1.20
CA HIS A 224 10.92 -0.38 -0.37
C HIS A 224 12.39 -0.44 0.01
N VAL A 225 12.89 -1.62 0.38
CA VAL A 225 14.31 -1.80 0.68
C VAL A 225 15.17 -1.48 -0.54
N SER A 226 14.76 -1.92 -1.73
CA SER A 226 15.44 -1.57 -2.99
C SER A 226 15.38 -0.07 -3.27
N ALA A 227 14.22 0.58 -3.07
CA ALA A 227 14.08 2.03 -3.20
C ALA A 227 15.00 2.79 -2.22
N MET A 228 15.06 2.37 -0.96
CA MET A 228 15.92 2.97 0.07
C MET A 228 17.40 2.88 -0.29
N LYS A 229 17.84 1.76 -0.88
CA LYS A 229 19.21 1.63 -1.42
C LYS A 229 19.44 2.61 -2.57
N HIS A 230 18.46 2.72 -3.48
CA HIS A 230 18.51 3.58 -4.67
C HIS A 230 18.48 5.07 -4.35
N LEU A 231 17.91 5.51 -3.21
CA LEU A 231 17.97 6.92 -2.78
C LEU A 231 19.40 7.47 -2.63
N ASN A 232 20.42 6.61 -2.54
CA ASN A 232 21.82 7.04 -2.48
C ASN A 232 22.45 7.24 -3.86
N THR A 233 21.79 6.83 -4.95
CA THR A 233 22.37 6.80 -6.30
C THR A 233 21.84 7.90 -7.21
N PHE A 234 20.83 8.66 -6.79
CA PHE A 234 20.29 9.77 -7.58
C PHE A 234 19.75 10.90 -6.71
N LYS A 235 19.55 12.05 -7.36
CA LYS A 235 18.89 13.24 -6.83
C LYS A 235 17.72 13.60 -7.74
N GLY A 236 16.69 14.22 -7.18
CA GLY A 236 15.45 14.53 -7.85
C GLY A 236 14.28 13.70 -7.32
N CYS A 237 13.18 13.69 -8.07
CA CYS A 237 11.97 12.94 -7.78
C CYS A 237 11.71 11.94 -8.91
N LYS A 238 11.50 10.67 -8.58
CA LYS A 238 11.23 9.63 -9.58
C LYS A 238 10.16 8.66 -9.12
N SER A 239 9.29 8.26 -10.04
CA SER A 239 8.20 7.33 -9.77
C SER A 239 8.51 5.93 -10.29
N TYR A 240 8.03 4.90 -9.60
CA TYR A 240 8.10 3.50 -10.02
C TYR A 240 6.80 2.78 -9.72
N ASN A 241 6.35 1.95 -10.67
CA ASN A 241 5.24 1.05 -10.48
C ASN A 241 5.70 -0.22 -9.76
N LEU A 242 5.04 -0.53 -8.63
CA LEU A 242 5.24 -1.78 -7.92
C LEU A 242 3.97 -2.64 -8.00
N GLY A 243 4.03 -3.65 -8.86
CA GLY A 243 3.00 -4.65 -9.11
C GLY A 243 3.62 -5.97 -9.53
N THR A 244 2.82 -6.86 -10.11
CA THR A 244 3.27 -8.11 -10.73
C THR A 244 3.25 -8.04 -12.26
N GLY A 245 2.48 -7.08 -12.79
CA GLY A 245 2.14 -6.98 -14.20
C GLY A 245 1.06 -7.95 -14.67
N GLN A 246 0.50 -8.73 -13.75
CA GLN A 246 -0.59 -9.65 -14.02
C GLN A 246 -1.89 -9.15 -13.38
N GLY A 247 -2.92 -8.93 -14.22
CA GLY A 247 -4.26 -8.62 -13.75
C GLY A 247 -5.04 -9.88 -13.41
N TYR A 248 -5.80 -9.84 -12.30
CA TYR A 248 -6.79 -10.85 -11.93
C TYR A 248 -8.14 -10.19 -11.64
N SER A 249 -9.22 -10.86 -12.03
CA SER A 249 -10.59 -10.46 -11.72
C SER A 249 -10.96 -10.76 -10.27
N VAL A 250 -12.09 -10.22 -9.81
CA VAL A 250 -12.64 -10.55 -8.49
C VAL A 250 -13.02 -12.03 -8.39
N LEU A 251 -13.56 -12.63 -9.44
CA LEU A 251 -13.95 -14.04 -9.42
C LEU A 251 -12.74 -14.98 -9.45
N GLU A 252 -11.66 -14.60 -10.14
CA GLU A 252 -10.38 -15.33 -10.08
C GLU A 252 -9.78 -15.29 -8.67
N LEU A 253 -9.87 -14.14 -8.00
CA LEU A 253 -9.43 -13.98 -6.62
C LEU A 253 -10.23 -14.86 -5.64
N ILE A 254 -11.56 -14.93 -5.80
CA ILE A 254 -12.43 -15.80 -5.01
C ILE A 254 -11.98 -17.26 -5.16
N LYS A 255 -11.86 -17.74 -6.41
CA LYS A 255 -11.42 -19.13 -6.70
C LYS A 255 -10.04 -19.45 -6.11
N ALA A 256 -9.11 -18.51 -6.18
CA ALA A 256 -7.78 -18.67 -5.60
C ALA A 256 -7.85 -18.81 -4.06
N MET A 257 -8.66 -18.01 -3.39
CA MET A 257 -8.86 -18.12 -1.93
C MET A 257 -9.61 -19.40 -1.54
N GLU A 258 -10.61 -19.84 -2.30
CA GLU A 258 -11.29 -21.12 -2.06
C GLU A 258 -10.31 -22.29 -2.13
N LYS A 259 -9.41 -22.28 -3.13
CA LYS A 259 -8.35 -23.28 -3.26
C LYS A 259 -7.37 -23.26 -2.07
N ALA A 260 -6.95 -22.08 -1.63
CA ALA A 260 -6.00 -21.94 -0.52
C ALA A 260 -6.61 -22.31 0.84
N SER A 261 -7.88 -21.96 1.06
CA SER A 261 -8.58 -22.20 2.33
C SER A 261 -9.25 -23.58 2.43
N GLY A 262 -9.55 -24.21 1.28
CA GLY A 262 -10.41 -25.39 1.23
C GLY A 262 -11.87 -25.11 1.62
N LYS A 263 -12.29 -23.85 1.55
CA LYS A 263 -13.63 -23.39 1.95
C LYS A 263 -14.34 -22.75 0.76
N HIS A 264 -15.64 -23.00 0.65
CA HIS A 264 -16.49 -22.30 -0.32
C HIS A 264 -16.74 -20.86 0.16
N ILE A 265 -16.58 -19.89 -0.74
CA ILE A 265 -16.81 -18.47 -0.44
C ILE A 265 -18.13 -18.06 -1.08
N GLN A 266 -19.12 -17.77 -0.23
CA GLN A 266 -20.37 -17.19 -0.69
C GLN A 266 -20.16 -15.74 -1.09
N PHE A 267 -20.79 -15.32 -2.20
CA PHE A 267 -20.78 -13.94 -2.65
C PHE A 267 -22.06 -13.58 -3.39
N HIS A 268 -22.35 -12.28 -3.47
CA HIS A 268 -23.39 -11.73 -4.34
C HIS A 268 -22.87 -10.49 -5.07
N TYR A 269 -23.58 -10.11 -6.13
CA TYR A 269 -23.29 -8.87 -6.86
C TYR A 269 -24.07 -7.69 -6.28
N ASP A 270 -23.41 -6.54 -6.26
CA ASP A 270 -24.03 -5.25 -5.95
C ASP A 270 -23.66 -4.23 -7.05
N ALA A 271 -24.28 -3.05 -7.02
CA ALA A 271 -23.96 -1.95 -7.91
C ALA A 271 -22.46 -1.61 -7.86
N ARG A 272 -21.96 -1.00 -8.94
CA ARG A 272 -20.58 -0.49 -8.96
C ARG A 272 -20.37 0.49 -7.82
N ARG A 273 -19.24 0.34 -7.12
CA ARG A 273 -18.85 1.27 -6.08
C ARG A 273 -18.28 2.55 -6.69
N GLY A 274 -18.71 3.70 -6.18
CA GLY A 274 -18.25 5.00 -6.65
C GLY A 274 -16.72 5.11 -6.62
N GLY A 275 -16.13 5.46 -7.76
CA GLY A 275 -14.69 5.66 -7.91
C GLY A 275 -13.87 4.42 -8.33
N ASP A 276 -14.50 3.24 -8.49
CA ASP A 276 -13.82 2.05 -9.02
C ASP A 276 -13.75 2.06 -10.56
N ILE A 277 -12.57 1.76 -11.10
CA ILE A 277 -12.32 1.60 -12.54
C ILE A 277 -12.40 0.13 -12.97
N ALA A 278 -12.51 -0.13 -14.28
CA ALA A 278 -12.64 -1.49 -14.80
C ALA A 278 -11.36 -2.32 -14.60
N MET A 279 -10.21 -1.82 -15.08
CA MET A 279 -8.94 -2.57 -15.10
C MET A 279 -7.76 -1.66 -14.78
N ALA A 280 -6.82 -2.17 -13.97
CA ALA A 280 -5.51 -1.55 -13.75
C ALA A 280 -4.47 -2.61 -13.37
N TYR A 281 -3.40 -2.71 -14.17
CA TYR A 281 -2.24 -3.55 -13.89
C TYR A 281 -0.95 -2.93 -14.43
N ALA A 282 0.18 -3.27 -13.81
CA ALA A 282 1.44 -2.56 -13.98
C ALA A 282 2.26 -3.06 -15.18
N ASP A 283 3.08 -2.19 -15.75
CA ASP A 283 4.38 -2.58 -16.28
C ASP A 283 5.41 -2.27 -15.18
N THR A 284 6.24 -3.25 -14.83
CA THR A 284 7.22 -3.14 -13.73
C THR A 284 8.66 -3.17 -14.22
N SER A 285 8.87 -3.08 -15.54
CA SER A 285 10.19 -3.19 -16.17
C SER A 285 11.17 -2.12 -15.67
N LEU A 286 10.68 -0.92 -15.33
CA LEU A 286 11.53 0.15 -14.83
C LEU A 286 12.07 -0.16 -13.42
N ALA A 287 11.23 -0.73 -12.54
CA ALA A 287 11.65 -1.16 -11.21
C ALA A 287 12.64 -2.32 -11.27
N GLU A 288 12.42 -3.29 -12.19
CA GLU A 288 13.36 -4.39 -12.42
C GLU A 288 14.72 -3.87 -12.89
N LYS A 289 14.71 -2.93 -13.85
CA LYS A 289 15.94 -2.37 -14.43
C LYS A 289 16.74 -1.51 -13.46
N GLU A 290 16.09 -0.61 -12.71
CA GLU A 290 16.79 0.44 -11.97
C GLU A 290 16.85 0.20 -10.46
N LEU A 291 15.86 -0.47 -9.89
CA LEU A 291 15.85 -0.84 -8.48
C LEU A 291 16.37 -2.27 -8.25
N GLY A 292 16.57 -3.04 -9.32
CA GLY A 292 16.91 -4.46 -9.23
C GLY A 292 15.83 -5.27 -8.50
N TRP A 293 14.56 -4.84 -8.63
CA TRP A 293 13.44 -5.40 -7.90
C TRP A 293 12.39 -6.00 -8.83
N LYS A 294 11.84 -7.14 -8.45
CA LYS A 294 10.73 -7.81 -9.13
C LYS A 294 9.87 -8.54 -8.09
N SER A 295 8.56 -8.63 -8.33
CA SER A 295 7.70 -9.52 -7.54
C SER A 295 7.94 -10.97 -7.94
N GLU A 296 8.06 -11.86 -6.96
CA GLU A 296 8.36 -13.28 -7.12
C GLU A 296 7.15 -14.14 -6.73
N LYS A 297 6.31 -13.65 -5.82
CA LYS A 297 5.22 -14.41 -5.23
C LYS A 297 3.98 -14.41 -6.11
N THR A 298 3.35 -15.57 -6.14
CA THR A 298 2.19 -15.85 -6.97
C THR A 298 0.87 -15.62 -6.22
N LEU A 299 -0.24 -15.52 -6.95
CA LEU A 299 -1.57 -15.38 -6.35
C LEU A 299 -1.91 -16.52 -5.36
N PRO A 300 -1.61 -17.81 -5.63
CA PRO A 300 -1.74 -18.87 -4.63
C PRO A 300 -1.00 -18.59 -3.32
N GLU A 301 0.27 -18.17 -3.39
CA GLU A 301 1.05 -17.85 -2.18
C GLU A 301 0.45 -16.66 -1.41
N MET A 302 -0.05 -15.64 -2.10
CA MET A 302 -0.76 -14.52 -1.47
C MET A 302 -1.99 -15.01 -0.69
N CYS A 303 -2.79 -15.91 -1.28
CA CYS A 303 -3.96 -16.47 -0.61
C CYS A 303 -3.58 -17.38 0.56
N GLU A 304 -2.57 -18.25 0.39
CA GLU A 304 -2.09 -19.17 1.43
C GLU A 304 -1.52 -18.44 2.64
N ASP A 305 -0.68 -17.42 2.44
CA ASP A 305 -0.05 -16.68 3.52
C ASP A 305 -1.10 -15.86 4.30
N ALA A 306 -2.04 -15.22 3.62
CA ALA A 306 -3.13 -14.50 4.29
C ALA A 306 -4.11 -15.44 5.02
N TRP A 307 -4.42 -16.61 4.44
CA TRP A 307 -5.24 -17.61 5.11
C TRP A 307 -4.56 -18.11 6.39
N ARG A 308 -3.26 -18.39 6.33
CA ARG A 308 -2.46 -18.76 7.50
C ARG A 308 -2.53 -17.70 8.61
N TRP A 309 -2.38 -16.43 8.24
CA TRP A 309 -2.54 -15.30 9.17
C TRP A 309 -3.95 -15.27 9.79
N GLN A 310 -5.00 -15.34 8.96
CA GLN A 310 -6.39 -15.29 9.41
C GLN A 310 -6.73 -16.44 10.38
N CYS A 311 -6.17 -17.63 10.16
CA CYS A 311 -6.33 -18.78 11.06
C CYS A 311 -5.64 -18.57 12.41
N ASN A 312 -4.46 -17.94 12.42
CA ASN A 312 -3.74 -17.65 13.65
C ASN A 312 -4.37 -16.49 14.45
N PHE A 313 -4.95 -15.52 13.74
CA PHE A 313 -5.55 -14.32 14.33
C PHE A 313 -6.98 -14.11 13.80
N PRO A 314 -7.95 -14.95 14.18
CA PRO A 314 -9.32 -14.87 13.68
C PRO A 314 -9.94 -13.48 13.84
N GLU A 315 -9.82 -12.90 15.02
CA GLU A 315 -10.38 -11.59 15.37
C GLU A 315 -9.40 -10.43 15.11
N GLY A 316 -8.26 -10.70 14.46
CA GLY A 316 -7.16 -9.74 14.33
C GLY A 316 -6.20 -9.78 15.52
N PHE A 317 -5.39 -8.74 15.66
CA PHE A 317 -4.43 -8.66 16.76
C PHE A 317 -5.17 -8.42 18.09
N PRO A 318 -4.71 -9.03 19.20
CA PRO A 318 -5.24 -8.71 20.52
C PRO A 318 -4.95 -7.25 20.86
N ASN A 319 -5.86 -6.60 21.58
CA ASN A 319 -5.56 -5.30 22.18
C ASN A 319 -4.43 -5.48 23.19
N VAL A 320 -3.40 -4.65 23.09
CA VAL A 320 -2.33 -4.56 24.08
C VAL A 320 -2.52 -3.23 24.78
N ASP A 321 -2.81 -3.29 26.09
CA ASP A 321 -2.93 -2.12 26.97
C ASP A 321 -1.60 -1.35 27.08
#